data_AF-A0A8B7ZH88-F1
#
_entry.id   AF-A0A8B7ZH88-F1
#
_cell.length_a   1.000
_cell.length_b   1.000
_cell.length_c   1.000
_cell.angle_alpha   90.00
_cell.angle_beta   90.00
_cell.angle_gamma   90.00
#
_symmetry.space_group_name_H-M   'P 1'
#
loop_
_entity.id
_entity.type
_entity.pdbx_description
1 polymer ?
#
loop_
_entity_poly.entity_id
_entity_poly.type
_entity_poly.pdbx_seq_one_letter_code
_entity_poly.pdbx_strand_id
1 'polypeptide(L)'
;MAKSLGGLADLFAIQPCNGKCETKKEGKEAPKKAGAKEKSYECPKKAVCPELDIPGLVEKRSLNMQDTPMNVSVIKVMGKDWQRVESAVETGNQEMQKLLGQTARYNTSVRTPITESLSWLGIRLGNYTYLPGGHWTPTNCLPRWKVAIIFPYRNRSYHLPIVLRYLTPMLQRQLLEFAFYSINQENNLAFNRAMLMNVGFVEALNFSRWDCFIFHDVDHLPLSDFNYYGCSGMPRHFLSGADRWKYKLPYANFFGAVTGFTTSNILKINGFPNVYWGWGGEDDEIWERVKEVGLPVSRPKGPHGYYDVIKHHHSSAPALKDRMQLLRNFKPRFRLDGLNNLRYRKPRFEFHALYTNISVDIQKLPVVPHQSPRSQSTKNDRHSKAVIASQNEKRAAAAKRALANGHVKTKLASDVNTNKRDKKPEVNIKPGDRQRPDGAKQANEGLREGDPKRALNASMVKTDQVPAKPQS
;
A
#
# COMPACT_ATOMS: atom_id res chain seq x y z
N MET A 1 -22.00 -9.51 -7.98
CA MET A 1 -20.63 -10.05 -7.90
C MET A 1 -19.96 -9.64 -6.59
N ALA A 2 -20.36 -10.25 -5.46
CA ALA A 2 -19.74 -10.06 -4.14
C ALA A 2 -18.88 -11.28 -3.75
N LYS A 3 -18.12 -11.84 -4.70
CA LYS A 3 -17.41 -13.11 -4.56
C LYS A 3 -15.87 -13.02 -4.49
N SER A 4 -15.23 -11.85 -4.59
CA SER A 4 -13.75 -11.81 -4.64
C SER A 4 -13.03 -11.61 -3.31
N LEU A 5 -13.71 -11.31 -2.19
CA LEU A 5 -13.02 -11.17 -0.90
C LEU A 5 -12.53 -12.51 -0.32
N GLY A 6 -13.10 -13.64 -0.77
CA GLY A 6 -12.63 -14.98 -0.38
C GLY A 6 -11.28 -15.37 -0.99
N GLY A 7 -10.87 -14.74 -2.10
CA GLY A 7 -9.61 -15.06 -2.79
C GLY A 7 -8.37 -14.39 -2.18
N LEU A 8 -8.54 -13.38 -1.32
CA LEU A 8 -7.40 -12.76 -0.64
C LEU A 8 -6.75 -13.73 0.35
N ALA A 9 -7.53 -14.58 1.04
CA ALA A 9 -6.99 -15.55 2.00
C ALA A 9 -6.08 -16.61 1.35
N ASP A 10 -6.38 -17.04 0.13
CA ASP A 10 -5.61 -18.07 -0.60
C ASP A 10 -4.28 -17.54 -1.16
N LEU A 11 -4.13 -16.21 -1.31
CA LEU A 11 -2.86 -15.57 -1.67
C LEU A 11 -1.80 -15.61 -0.55
N PHE A 12 -2.18 -16.02 0.67
CA PHE A 12 -1.33 -15.98 1.87
C PHE A 12 -0.77 -17.34 2.33
N ALA A 13 -0.87 -18.40 1.52
CA ALA A 13 -0.11 -19.61 1.77
C ALA A 13 1.39 -19.35 1.53
N ILE A 14 2.08 -18.85 2.56
CA ILE A 14 3.53 -18.72 2.60
C ILE A 14 4.12 -20.13 2.69
N GLN A 15 4.46 -20.71 1.54
CA GLN A 15 5.46 -21.75 1.49
C GLN A 15 6.75 -21.10 0.99
N PRO A 16 7.82 -21.02 1.80
CA PRO A 16 9.11 -20.60 1.28
C PRO A 16 9.51 -21.58 0.18
N CYS A 17 9.80 -21.04 -1.02
CA CYS A 17 10.49 -21.78 -2.06
C CYS A 17 11.90 -22.13 -1.55
N ASN A 18 12.01 -23.22 -0.80
CA ASN A 18 13.26 -23.93 -0.65
C ASN A 18 13.56 -24.53 -2.02
N GLY A 19 14.55 -23.95 -2.71
CA GLY A 19 14.98 -24.37 -4.03
C GLY A 19 15.14 -25.88 -4.10
N LYS A 20 14.23 -26.53 -4.81
CA LYS A 20 14.44 -27.87 -5.35
C LYS A 20 14.41 -27.73 -6.85
N CYS A 21 15.61 -27.73 -7.44
CA CYS A 21 15.74 -28.00 -8.86
C CYS A 21 15.29 -29.45 -9.09
N GLU A 22 14.21 -29.64 -9.84
CA GLU A 22 13.81 -30.97 -10.31
C GLU A 22 14.83 -31.45 -11.35
N THR A 23 15.63 -32.44 -11.00
CA THR A 23 16.39 -33.19 -12.00
C THR A 23 15.42 -34.13 -12.72
N LYS A 24 15.09 -33.84 -13.99
CA LYS A 24 14.51 -34.85 -14.88
C LYS A 24 15.51 -36.01 -15.01
N LYS A 25 15.16 -37.17 -14.45
CA LYS A 25 15.82 -38.44 -14.78
C LYS A 25 15.17 -38.99 -16.05
N GLU A 26 15.84 -38.89 -17.18
CA GLU A 26 15.62 -39.82 -18.28
C GLU A 26 16.35 -41.13 -17.94
N GLY A 27 15.57 -42.20 -17.73
CA GLY A 27 16.10 -43.54 -17.53
C GLY A 27 16.12 -44.31 -18.86
N LYS A 28 17.32 -44.50 -19.42
CA LYS A 28 17.68 -45.73 -20.14
C LYS A 28 18.88 -46.34 -19.42
N GLU A 29 18.81 -47.66 -19.22
CA GLU A 29 19.72 -48.47 -18.39
C GLU A 29 21.13 -48.63 -18.97
N ALA A 30 22.04 -49.01 -18.04
CA ALA A 30 23.35 -49.67 -18.19
C ALA A 30 24.62 -48.78 -18.17
N PRO A 31 25.81 -49.32 -17.81
CA PRO A 31 26.16 -49.69 -16.44
C PRO A 31 27.42 -48.96 -15.92
N LYS A 32 27.62 -49.11 -14.61
CA LYS A 32 28.66 -48.53 -13.72
C LYS A 32 30.07 -48.39 -14.35
N LYS A 33 30.60 -47.17 -14.37
CA LYS A 33 32.05 -46.90 -14.27
C LYS A 33 32.32 -45.96 -13.09
N ALA A 34 33.35 -46.32 -12.33
CA ALA A 34 33.82 -45.64 -11.13
C ALA A 34 34.36 -44.23 -11.43
N GLY A 35 34.16 -43.31 -10.50
CA GLY A 35 34.91 -42.04 -10.42
C GLY A 35 34.26 -40.82 -11.07
N ALA A 36 32.99 -40.51 -10.76
CA ALA A 36 32.45 -39.18 -11.01
C ALA A 36 32.39 -38.41 -9.68
N LYS A 37 33.31 -37.45 -9.49
CA LYS A 37 33.13 -36.41 -8.46
C LYS A 37 31.82 -35.70 -8.76
N GLU A 38 30.83 -35.85 -7.89
CA GLU A 38 29.63 -35.02 -7.88
C GLU A 38 30.09 -33.56 -7.76
N LYS A 39 30.12 -32.83 -8.88
CA LYS A 39 30.22 -31.38 -8.85
C LYS A 39 28.87 -30.88 -8.35
N SER A 40 28.78 -30.63 -7.04
CA SER A 40 27.69 -29.83 -6.49
C SER A 40 27.79 -28.44 -7.11
N TYR A 41 26.94 -28.15 -8.08
CA TYR A 41 26.79 -26.79 -8.60
C TYR A 41 26.05 -25.98 -7.53
N GLU A 42 26.81 -25.38 -6.60
CA GLU A 42 26.26 -24.39 -5.69
C GLU A 42 25.92 -23.15 -6.52
N CYS A 43 24.63 -22.85 -6.68
CA CYS A 43 24.22 -21.58 -7.24
C CYS A 43 24.80 -20.46 -6.35
N PRO A 44 25.49 -19.47 -6.92
CA PRO A 44 25.96 -18.33 -6.14
C PRO A 44 24.76 -17.68 -5.44
N LYS A 45 24.71 -17.77 -4.11
CA LYS A 45 23.67 -17.10 -3.33
C LYS A 45 23.88 -15.60 -3.45
N LYS A 46 23.05 -14.93 -4.26
CA LYS A 46 23.07 -13.45 -4.34
C LYS A 46 22.79 -12.88 -2.95
N ALA A 47 23.60 -11.93 -2.52
CA ALA A 47 23.35 -11.19 -1.28
C ALA A 47 22.05 -10.38 -1.40
N VAL A 48 21.37 -10.16 -0.27
CA VAL A 48 20.21 -9.27 -0.20
C VAL A 48 20.68 -7.81 -0.33
N CYS A 49 19.95 -6.99 -1.08
CA CYS A 49 20.28 -5.58 -1.24
C CYS A 49 20.31 -4.85 0.12
N PRO A 50 21.27 -3.95 0.34
CA PRO A 50 21.34 -3.15 1.55
C PRO A 50 20.16 -2.17 1.63
N GLU A 51 19.76 -1.84 2.85
CA GLU A 51 18.75 -0.83 3.14
C GLU A 51 19.35 0.50 3.60
N LEU A 52 20.51 0.42 4.25
CA LEU A 52 21.28 1.55 4.75
C LEU A 52 22.62 1.61 4.01
N ASP A 53 23.26 2.79 4.03
CA ASP A 53 24.57 3.02 3.43
C ASP A 53 24.66 2.60 1.96
N ILE A 54 23.55 2.78 1.23
CA ILE A 54 23.46 2.42 -0.19
C ILE A 54 24.37 3.36 -0.99
N PRO A 55 25.36 2.84 -1.74
CA PRO A 55 26.26 3.69 -2.51
C PRO A 55 25.52 4.46 -3.62
N GLY A 56 25.88 5.72 -3.81
CA GLY A 56 25.40 6.55 -4.92
C GLY A 56 24.05 7.24 -4.68
N LEU A 57 23.48 7.20 -3.47
CA LEU A 57 22.32 8.01 -3.12
C LEU A 57 22.63 9.51 -3.26
N VAL A 58 21.71 10.25 -3.86
CA VAL A 58 21.79 11.71 -4.05
C VAL A 58 21.12 12.42 -2.87
N GLU A 59 21.88 13.23 -2.14
CA GLU A 59 21.37 13.95 -0.96
C GLU A 59 20.35 15.02 -1.31
N LYS A 60 20.63 15.83 -2.33
CA LYS A 60 19.74 16.88 -2.82
C LYS A 60 19.68 16.88 -4.34
N ARG A 61 18.47 16.81 -4.88
CA ARG A 61 18.19 16.79 -6.33
C ARG A 61 17.95 18.19 -6.85
N SER A 62 18.43 18.44 -8.07
CA SER A 62 17.97 19.55 -8.89
C SER A 62 16.82 19.07 -9.79
N LEU A 63 15.67 19.71 -9.66
CA LEU A 63 14.46 19.33 -10.39
C LEU A 63 14.16 20.34 -11.49
N ASN A 64 14.02 19.85 -12.72
CA ASN A 64 13.39 20.54 -13.82
C ASN A 64 11.92 20.10 -13.85
N MET A 65 11.02 21.00 -13.48
CA MET A 65 9.57 20.75 -13.44
C MET A 65 8.85 21.44 -14.61
N GLN A 66 9.49 21.59 -15.77
CA GLN A 66 8.80 22.06 -16.98
C GLN A 66 7.97 20.94 -17.61
N ASP A 67 6.88 21.34 -18.29
CA ASP A 67 6.01 20.43 -19.03
C ASP A 67 6.86 19.52 -19.92
N THR A 68 6.76 18.22 -19.66
CA THR A 68 7.58 17.21 -20.35
C THR A 68 6.62 16.17 -20.93
N PRO A 69 6.61 15.97 -22.25
CA PRO A 69 5.86 14.88 -22.88
C PRO A 69 6.34 13.49 -22.40
N MET A 70 5.45 12.50 -22.43
CA MET A 70 5.78 11.15 -21.95
C MET A 70 6.95 10.52 -22.71
N ASN A 71 6.97 10.62 -24.05
CA ASN A 71 8.05 10.08 -24.88
C ASN A 71 9.44 10.65 -24.51
N VAL A 72 9.53 11.94 -24.18
CA VAL A 72 10.78 12.57 -23.72
C VAL A 72 11.24 11.95 -22.39
N SER A 73 10.31 11.69 -21.47
CA SER A 73 10.61 11.04 -20.19
C SER A 73 11.04 9.58 -20.38
N VAL A 74 10.39 8.85 -21.30
CA VAL A 74 10.77 7.48 -21.68
C VAL A 74 12.20 7.46 -22.22
N ILE A 75 12.54 8.31 -23.20
CA ILE A 75 13.88 8.39 -23.77
C ILE A 75 14.91 8.74 -22.68
N LYS A 76 14.58 9.66 -21.78
CA LYS A 76 15.49 10.07 -20.69
C LYS A 76 15.79 8.93 -19.72
N VAL A 77 14.80 8.10 -19.40
CA VAL A 77 14.94 6.97 -18.45
C VAL A 77 15.55 5.74 -19.11
N MET A 78 15.11 5.41 -20.32
CA MET A 78 15.52 4.19 -21.03
C MET A 78 16.83 4.36 -21.82
N GLY A 79 17.22 5.60 -22.12
CA GLY A 79 18.41 5.88 -22.92
C GLY A 79 18.32 5.25 -24.31
N LYS A 80 19.38 4.56 -24.74
CA LYS A 80 19.45 3.91 -26.06
C LYS A 80 18.48 2.75 -26.25
N ASP A 81 17.95 2.18 -25.16
CA ASP A 81 17.11 0.99 -25.20
C ASP A 81 15.61 1.32 -25.37
N TRP A 82 15.25 2.60 -25.55
CA TRP A 82 13.84 3.04 -25.59
C TRP A 82 13.00 2.34 -26.67
N GLN A 83 13.56 2.10 -27.86
CA GLN A 83 12.83 1.40 -28.95
C GLN A 83 12.57 -0.06 -28.62
N ARG A 84 13.54 -0.73 -28.00
CA ARG A 84 13.42 -2.12 -27.55
C ARG A 84 12.33 -2.24 -26.47
N VAL A 85 12.26 -1.26 -25.57
CA VAL A 85 11.23 -1.17 -24.55
C VAL A 85 9.85 -0.97 -25.16
N GLU A 86 9.68 -0.05 -26.10
CA GLU A 86 8.40 0.17 -26.80
C GLU A 86 7.91 -1.12 -27.49
N SER A 87 8.78 -1.83 -28.20
CA SER A 87 8.42 -3.12 -28.84
C SER A 87 8.00 -4.19 -27.82
N ALA A 88 8.68 -4.27 -26.67
CA ALA A 88 8.30 -5.19 -25.61
C ALA A 88 6.97 -4.79 -24.93
N VAL A 89 6.68 -3.49 -24.82
CA VAL A 89 5.40 -2.97 -24.31
C VAL A 89 4.25 -3.34 -25.24
N GLU A 90 4.42 -3.17 -26.55
CA GLU A 90 3.43 -3.58 -27.54
C GLU A 90 3.11 -5.08 -27.42
N THR A 91 4.16 -5.91 -27.39
CA THR A 91 4.02 -7.37 -27.20
C THR A 91 3.34 -7.70 -25.86
N GLY A 92 3.75 -7.03 -24.78
CA GLY A 92 3.18 -7.22 -23.45
C GLY A 92 1.69 -6.88 -23.39
N ASN A 93 1.24 -5.84 -24.11
CA ASN A 93 -0.17 -5.49 -24.20
C ASN A 93 -0.99 -6.55 -24.95
N GLN A 94 -0.45 -7.14 -26.01
CA GLN A 94 -1.10 -8.25 -26.72
C GLN A 94 -1.27 -9.48 -25.82
N GLU A 95 -0.25 -9.81 -25.03
CA GLU A 95 -0.30 -10.93 -24.08
C GLU A 95 -1.23 -10.67 -22.88
N MET A 96 -1.27 -9.43 -22.37
CA MET A 96 -2.19 -9.05 -21.31
C MET A 96 -3.65 -9.34 -21.68
N GLN A 97 -4.06 -9.03 -22.91
CA GLN A 97 -5.42 -9.32 -23.37
C GLN A 97 -5.75 -10.83 -23.36
N LYS A 98 -4.77 -11.67 -23.71
CA LYS A 98 -4.90 -13.14 -23.64
C LYS A 98 -5.06 -13.62 -22.20
N LEU A 99 -4.22 -13.13 -21.27
CA LEU A 99 -4.29 -13.49 -19.85
C LEU A 99 -5.62 -13.09 -19.20
N LEU A 100 -6.12 -11.89 -19.52
CA LEU A 100 -7.42 -11.41 -19.03
C LEU A 100 -8.60 -12.22 -19.60
N GLY A 101 -8.48 -12.74 -20.84
CA GLY A 101 -9.47 -13.61 -21.47
C GLY A 101 -9.50 -15.03 -20.89
N GLN A 102 -8.34 -15.59 -20.53
CA GLN A 102 -8.21 -16.93 -19.93
C GLN A 102 -8.77 -17.00 -18.50
N THR A 103 -8.60 -15.92 -17.73
CA THR A 103 -9.08 -15.84 -16.34
C THR A 103 -10.62 -15.97 -16.25
N ALA A 104 -11.36 -15.62 -17.31
CA ALA A 104 -12.81 -15.78 -17.34
C ALA A 104 -13.28 -17.25 -17.44
N ARG A 105 -12.37 -18.19 -17.76
CA ARG A 105 -12.71 -19.59 -18.08
C ARG A 105 -12.34 -20.61 -17.00
N TYR A 106 -11.43 -20.30 -16.09
CA TYR A 106 -10.91 -21.28 -15.10
C TYR A 106 -10.97 -20.76 -13.67
N ASN A 107 -11.73 -21.47 -12.83
CA ASN A 107 -11.97 -21.18 -11.42
C ASN A 107 -10.90 -21.89 -10.55
N THR A 108 -9.63 -21.49 -10.67
CA THR A 108 -8.52 -22.09 -9.89
C THR A 108 -8.04 -21.15 -8.78
N SER A 109 -7.78 -21.71 -7.58
CA SER A 109 -7.45 -20.98 -6.34
C SER A 109 -6.06 -20.34 -6.30
N VAL A 110 -5.17 -20.60 -7.27
CA VAL A 110 -3.83 -20.00 -7.31
C VAL A 110 -3.59 -19.37 -8.67
N ARG A 111 -3.71 -18.05 -8.74
CA ARG A 111 -3.43 -17.27 -9.94
C ARG A 111 -1.96 -16.87 -9.95
N THR A 112 -1.19 -17.36 -10.92
CA THR A 112 0.19 -16.93 -11.16
C THR A 112 0.22 -15.42 -11.39
N PRO A 113 1.13 -14.66 -10.74
CA PRO A 113 1.27 -13.23 -11.00
C PRO A 113 1.55 -12.93 -12.48
N ILE A 114 1.01 -11.82 -12.97
CA ILE A 114 1.20 -11.41 -14.39
C ILE A 114 2.68 -11.26 -14.72
N THR A 115 3.49 -10.76 -13.79
CA THR A 115 4.93 -10.53 -14.00
C THR A 115 5.71 -11.83 -14.19
N GLU A 116 5.32 -12.90 -13.50
CA GLU A 116 5.90 -14.23 -13.72
C GLU A 116 5.52 -14.79 -15.10
N SER A 117 4.27 -14.59 -15.50
CA SER A 117 3.75 -15.03 -16.80
C SER A 117 4.41 -14.29 -17.98
N LEU A 118 4.83 -13.06 -17.75
CA LEU A 118 5.49 -12.19 -18.74
C LEU A 118 7.02 -12.10 -18.57
N SER A 119 7.61 -12.92 -17.69
CA SER A 119 9.04 -12.85 -17.36
C SER A 119 9.98 -12.99 -18.57
N TRP A 120 9.53 -13.68 -19.62
CA TRP A 120 10.26 -13.86 -20.88
C TRP A 120 10.41 -12.55 -21.70
N LEU A 121 9.59 -11.53 -21.44
CA LEU A 121 9.72 -10.18 -22.02
C LEU A 121 10.79 -9.33 -21.33
N GLY A 122 11.52 -9.89 -20.35
CA GLY A 122 12.54 -9.21 -19.57
C GLY A 122 13.64 -8.57 -20.42
N ILE A 123 13.90 -7.29 -20.21
CA ILE A 123 15.00 -6.55 -20.82
C ILE A 123 16.02 -6.19 -19.74
N ARG A 124 17.29 -6.56 -19.94
CA ARG A 124 18.37 -6.11 -19.04
C ARG A 124 18.78 -4.67 -19.37
N LEU A 125 18.56 -3.76 -18.44
CA LEU A 125 18.93 -2.35 -18.49
C LEU A 125 19.93 -2.05 -17.37
N GLY A 126 21.23 -2.08 -17.69
CA GLY A 126 22.29 -1.93 -16.71
C GLY A 126 22.23 -2.99 -15.61
N ASN A 127 22.09 -2.54 -14.35
CA ASN A 127 21.98 -3.39 -13.17
C ASN A 127 20.54 -3.83 -12.86
N TYR A 128 19.59 -3.60 -13.76
CA TYR A 128 18.18 -3.94 -13.59
C TYR A 128 17.65 -4.82 -14.71
N THR A 129 16.69 -5.67 -14.38
CA THR A 129 15.76 -6.28 -15.34
C THR A 129 14.51 -5.42 -15.36
N TYR A 130 14.10 -5.03 -16.54
CA TYR A 130 12.86 -4.31 -16.84
C TYR A 130 11.83 -5.27 -17.42
N LEU A 131 10.58 -5.13 -17.01
CA LEU A 131 9.41 -5.75 -17.64
C LEU A 131 8.41 -4.65 -18.09
N PRO A 132 7.65 -4.90 -19.18
CA PRO A 132 6.59 -4.01 -19.65
C PRO A 132 5.67 -3.56 -18.52
N GLY A 133 5.26 -2.29 -18.55
CA GLY A 133 4.44 -1.70 -17.49
C GLY A 133 5.25 -1.05 -16.36
N GLY A 134 6.56 -0.86 -16.54
CA GLY A 134 7.39 -0.13 -15.58
C GLY A 134 7.77 -0.93 -14.35
N HIS A 135 7.94 -2.26 -14.46
CA HIS A 135 8.43 -3.10 -13.38
C HIS A 135 9.95 -3.30 -13.50
N TRP A 136 10.66 -3.01 -12.43
CA TRP A 136 12.11 -3.03 -12.33
C TRP A 136 12.55 -3.95 -11.21
N THR A 137 13.50 -4.85 -11.50
CA THR A 137 14.08 -5.76 -10.50
C THR A 137 15.62 -5.66 -10.53
N PRO A 138 16.31 -5.45 -9.39
CA PRO A 138 17.76 -5.47 -9.33
C PRO A 138 18.34 -6.81 -9.80
N THR A 139 19.46 -6.77 -10.53
CA THR A 139 20.13 -7.98 -11.04
C THR A 139 21.36 -8.36 -10.23
N ASN A 140 21.97 -7.41 -9.53
CA ASN A 140 23.20 -7.56 -8.77
C ASN A 140 22.98 -8.09 -7.34
N CYS A 141 21.79 -7.92 -6.77
CA CYS A 141 21.42 -8.42 -5.45
C CYS A 141 19.96 -8.92 -5.44
N LEU A 142 19.57 -9.67 -4.41
CA LEU A 142 18.16 -10.00 -4.18
C LEU A 142 17.48 -8.77 -3.58
N PRO A 143 16.40 -8.23 -4.20
CA PRO A 143 15.72 -7.07 -3.67
C PRO A 143 15.23 -7.37 -2.26
N ARG A 144 15.54 -6.49 -1.32
CA ARG A 144 15.05 -6.60 0.06
C ARG A 144 13.53 -6.39 0.12
N TRP A 145 13.04 -5.46 -0.68
CA TRP A 145 11.66 -5.04 -0.70
C TRP A 145 11.14 -4.98 -2.13
N LYS A 146 9.92 -5.47 -2.32
CA LYS A 146 9.09 -5.29 -3.50
C LYS A 146 8.04 -4.23 -3.22
N VAL A 147 8.05 -3.14 -3.99
CA VAL A 147 7.23 -1.95 -3.72
C VAL A 147 6.32 -1.60 -4.89
N ALA A 148 5.01 -1.55 -4.65
CA ALA A 148 4.05 -1.00 -5.60
C ALA A 148 3.86 0.51 -5.36
N ILE A 149 4.13 1.33 -6.38
CA ILE A 149 3.89 2.77 -6.32
C ILE A 149 2.57 3.07 -7.02
N ILE A 150 1.58 3.54 -6.25
CA ILE A 150 0.21 3.77 -6.68
C ILE A 150 -0.02 5.28 -6.85
N PHE A 151 -0.34 5.70 -8.07
CA PHE A 151 -0.78 7.06 -8.39
C PHE A 151 -2.30 7.10 -8.59
N PRO A 152 -3.07 7.70 -7.67
CA PRO A 152 -4.46 8.06 -7.96
C PRO A 152 -4.44 9.11 -9.07
N TYR A 153 -5.11 8.86 -10.19
CA TYR A 153 -4.89 9.65 -11.41
C TYR A 153 -6.19 10.03 -12.13
N ARG A 154 -6.22 11.28 -12.63
CA ARG A 154 -7.14 11.74 -13.67
C ARG A 154 -6.61 13.04 -14.29
N ASN A 155 -6.47 13.10 -15.62
CA ASN A 155 -6.12 14.31 -16.38
C ASN A 155 -4.88 15.07 -15.87
N ARG A 156 -3.80 14.34 -15.55
CA ARG A 156 -2.52 14.89 -15.04
C ARG A 156 -1.35 14.52 -15.96
N SER A 157 -1.59 14.62 -17.28
CA SER A 157 -0.68 14.12 -18.33
C SER A 157 0.66 14.85 -18.40
N TYR A 158 0.74 16.08 -17.88
CA TYR A 158 2.01 16.81 -17.76
C TYR A 158 2.79 16.46 -16.49
N HIS A 159 2.11 16.04 -15.41
CA HIS A 159 2.75 15.69 -14.14
C HIS A 159 3.36 14.29 -14.16
N LEU A 160 2.61 13.30 -14.68
CA LEU A 160 3.03 11.89 -14.65
C LEU A 160 4.39 11.63 -15.32
N PRO A 161 4.71 12.20 -16.50
CA PRO A 161 6.05 12.07 -17.10
C PRO A 161 7.16 12.59 -16.19
N ILE A 162 6.95 13.76 -15.56
CA ILE A 162 7.94 14.40 -14.69
C ILE A 162 8.23 13.53 -13.47
N VAL A 163 7.19 13.05 -12.76
CA VAL A 163 7.38 12.22 -11.56
C VAL A 163 8.04 10.88 -11.89
N LEU A 164 7.65 10.21 -12.98
CA LEU A 164 8.27 8.95 -13.39
C LEU A 164 9.75 9.12 -13.76
N ARG A 165 10.09 10.23 -14.44
CA ARG A 165 11.48 10.58 -14.79
C ARG A 165 12.39 10.73 -13.57
N TYR A 166 11.84 11.19 -12.44
CA TYR A 166 12.62 11.39 -11.20
C TYR A 166 12.57 10.20 -10.25
N LEU A 167 11.41 9.54 -10.12
CA LEU A 167 11.28 8.40 -9.21
C LEU A 167 11.98 7.16 -9.76
N THR A 168 11.93 6.87 -11.06
CA THR A 168 12.57 5.67 -11.62
C THR A 168 14.06 5.56 -11.24
N PRO A 169 14.91 6.56 -11.55
CA PRO A 169 16.32 6.49 -11.14
C PRO A 169 16.52 6.61 -9.62
N MET A 170 15.56 7.18 -8.85
CA MET A 170 15.60 7.15 -7.39
C MET A 170 15.53 5.72 -6.86
N LEU A 171 14.47 5.02 -7.26
CA LEU A 171 14.13 3.71 -6.75
C LEU A 171 15.15 2.66 -7.23
N GLN A 172 15.73 2.88 -8.42
CA GLN A 172 16.88 2.12 -8.89
C GLN A 172 18.12 2.28 -8.00
N ARG A 173 18.44 3.51 -7.59
CA ARG A 173 19.56 3.76 -6.65
C ARG A 173 19.28 3.25 -5.24
N GLN A 174 18.02 3.18 -4.85
CA GLN A 174 17.57 2.55 -3.60
C GLN A 174 17.53 1.02 -3.66
N LEU A 175 17.93 0.41 -4.79
CA LEU A 175 18.02 -1.05 -4.96
C LEU A 175 16.70 -1.80 -4.69
N LEU A 176 15.57 -1.15 -4.99
CA LEU A 176 14.23 -1.71 -4.82
C LEU A 176 13.84 -2.54 -6.04
N GLU A 177 13.03 -3.60 -5.83
CA GLU A 177 12.13 -4.10 -6.88
C GLU A 177 10.85 -3.26 -6.81
N PHE A 178 10.43 -2.66 -7.91
CA PHE A 178 9.27 -1.76 -7.89
C PHE A 178 8.52 -1.74 -9.21
N ALA A 179 7.26 -1.33 -9.15
CA ALA A 179 6.47 -0.99 -10.32
C ALA A 179 5.57 0.23 -10.07
N PHE A 180 5.24 0.95 -11.14
CA PHE A 180 4.36 2.11 -11.10
C PHE A 180 2.98 1.77 -11.66
N TYR A 181 1.94 2.16 -10.92
CA TYR A 181 0.54 1.96 -11.30
C TYR A 181 -0.19 3.30 -11.31
N SER A 182 -0.67 3.71 -12.49
CA SER A 182 -1.56 4.86 -12.63
C SER A 182 -3.01 4.36 -12.56
N ILE A 183 -3.72 4.72 -11.50
CA ILE A 183 -5.11 4.31 -11.31
C ILE A 183 -6.02 5.41 -11.83
N ASN A 184 -6.41 5.28 -13.09
CA ASN A 184 -7.13 6.29 -13.85
C ASN A 184 -8.65 6.21 -13.62
N GLN A 185 -9.25 7.26 -13.05
CA GLN A 185 -10.70 7.37 -12.90
C GLN A 185 -11.35 7.84 -14.21
N GLU A 186 -12.11 6.96 -14.88
CA GLU A 186 -12.66 7.24 -16.22
C GLU A 186 -13.98 8.02 -16.23
N ASN A 187 -14.73 8.02 -15.13
CA ASN A 187 -15.99 8.76 -15.06
C ASN A 187 -15.81 10.24 -14.69
N ASN A 188 -16.89 11.00 -14.91
CA ASN A 188 -16.97 12.43 -14.64
C ASN A 188 -17.46 12.76 -13.21
N LEU A 189 -17.54 11.78 -12.31
CA LEU A 189 -17.86 12.07 -10.91
C LEU A 189 -16.74 12.89 -10.26
N ALA A 190 -17.01 13.43 -9.06
CA ALA A 190 -15.93 14.03 -8.27
C ALA A 190 -14.77 13.03 -8.09
N PHE A 191 -13.55 13.52 -8.09
CA PHE A 191 -12.37 12.65 -7.96
C PHE A 191 -12.39 12.00 -6.59
N ASN A 192 -12.14 10.69 -6.51
CA ASN A 192 -12.10 9.95 -5.25
C ASN A 192 -10.72 9.29 -5.06
N ARG A 193 -9.82 10.07 -4.47
CA ARG A 193 -8.42 9.70 -4.26
C ARG A 193 -8.27 8.41 -3.44
N ALA A 194 -8.94 8.32 -2.29
CA ALA A 194 -8.83 7.18 -1.37
C ALA A 194 -9.40 5.88 -1.97
N MET A 195 -10.52 5.95 -2.71
CA MET A 195 -11.07 4.77 -3.38
C MET A 195 -10.15 4.27 -4.50
N LEU A 196 -9.51 5.16 -5.26
CA LEU A 196 -8.53 4.77 -6.29
C LEU A 196 -7.27 4.14 -5.67
N MET A 197 -6.86 4.57 -4.48
CA MET A 197 -5.77 3.92 -3.74
C MET A 197 -6.15 2.48 -3.35
N ASN A 198 -7.38 2.26 -2.88
CA ASN A 198 -7.89 0.90 -2.61
C ASN A 198 -7.92 0.03 -3.87
N VAL A 199 -8.39 0.57 -5.00
CA VAL A 199 -8.33 -0.10 -6.31
C VAL A 199 -6.89 -0.45 -6.66
N GLY A 200 -5.96 0.49 -6.54
CA GLY A 200 -4.56 0.28 -6.84
C GLY A 200 -3.92 -0.82 -5.99
N PHE A 201 -4.25 -0.88 -4.69
CA PHE A 201 -3.82 -1.97 -3.81
C PHE A 201 -4.29 -3.34 -4.32
N VAL A 202 -5.59 -3.48 -4.59
CA VAL A 202 -6.18 -4.76 -5.03
C VAL A 202 -5.63 -5.17 -6.40
N GLU A 203 -5.56 -4.24 -7.35
CA GLU A 203 -5.18 -4.58 -8.72
C GLU A 203 -3.68 -4.82 -8.87
N ALA A 204 -2.82 -4.10 -8.15
CA ALA A 204 -1.38 -4.33 -8.21
C ALA A 204 -0.98 -5.73 -7.69
N LEU A 205 -1.77 -6.33 -6.79
CA LEU A 205 -1.56 -7.71 -6.32
C LEU A 205 -1.79 -8.77 -7.42
N ASN A 206 -2.47 -8.44 -8.53
CA ASN A 206 -2.55 -9.33 -9.70
C ASN A 206 -1.21 -9.40 -10.46
N PHE A 207 -0.34 -8.39 -10.29
CA PHE A 207 0.92 -8.29 -11.03
C PHE A 207 2.08 -8.94 -10.31
N SER A 208 2.21 -8.70 -9.00
CA SER A 208 3.28 -9.26 -8.18
C SER A 208 2.83 -9.35 -6.73
N ARG A 209 3.55 -10.14 -5.94
CA ARG A 209 3.41 -10.20 -4.48
C ARG A 209 4.21 -9.05 -3.87
N TRP A 210 3.55 -7.91 -3.70
CA TRP A 210 4.16 -6.70 -3.14
C TRP A 210 4.26 -6.75 -1.62
N ASP A 211 5.40 -6.34 -1.07
CA ASP A 211 5.63 -6.27 0.39
C ASP A 211 4.97 -5.02 0.99
N CYS A 212 5.06 -3.90 0.25
CA CYS A 212 4.42 -2.65 0.61
C CYS A 212 3.98 -1.83 -0.60
N PHE A 213 3.16 -0.84 -0.30
CA PHE A 213 2.55 0.08 -1.24
C PHE A 213 2.88 1.49 -0.82
N ILE A 214 3.24 2.32 -1.80
CA ILE A 214 3.40 3.76 -1.61
C ILE A 214 2.33 4.45 -2.44
N PHE A 215 1.44 5.15 -1.75
CA PHE A 215 0.39 5.96 -2.34
C PHE A 215 0.92 7.38 -2.53
N HIS A 216 1.01 7.78 -3.80
CA HIS A 216 1.81 8.93 -4.20
C HIS A 216 0.96 9.90 -5.02
N ASP A 217 0.88 11.15 -4.56
CA ASP A 217 0.32 12.22 -5.39
C ASP A 217 1.25 12.50 -6.58
N VAL A 218 0.70 12.53 -7.80
CA VAL A 218 1.48 12.59 -9.05
C VAL A 218 2.29 13.89 -9.22
N ASP A 219 2.00 14.92 -8.43
CA ASP A 219 2.61 16.25 -8.49
C ASP A 219 3.64 16.53 -7.39
N HIS A 220 3.96 15.55 -6.54
CA HIS A 220 4.99 15.68 -5.52
C HIS A 220 6.31 15.06 -5.99
N LEU A 221 7.44 15.73 -5.79
CA LEU A 221 8.77 15.21 -6.15
C LEU A 221 9.69 15.20 -4.93
N PRO A 222 10.22 14.04 -4.50
CA PRO A 222 11.16 13.99 -3.38
C PRO A 222 12.48 14.67 -3.77
N LEU A 223 13.04 15.45 -2.85
CA LEU A 223 14.30 16.16 -3.05
C LEU A 223 15.54 15.32 -2.70
N SER A 224 15.38 14.19 -2.00
CA SER A 224 16.48 13.40 -1.48
C SER A 224 16.27 11.90 -1.70
N ASP A 225 17.31 11.20 -2.13
CA ASP A 225 17.32 9.73 -2.21
C ASP A 225 17.37 9.07 -0.83
N PHE A 226 17.76 9.81 0.21
CA PHE A 226 17.72 9.33 1.59
C PHE A 226 16.28 9.22 2.13
N ASN A 227 15.29 9.73 1.39
CA ASN A 227 13.91 9.31 1.58
C ASN A 227 13.71 7.88 1.03
N TYR A 228 14.14 6.88 1.78
CA TYR A 228 14.10 5.49 1.35
C TYR A 228 12.66 4.97 1.18
N TYR A 229 12.26 4.58 -0.05
CA TYR A 229 10.92 4.10 -0.41
C TYR A 229 10.73 2.58 -0.23
N GLY A 230 11.56 1.91 0.59
CA GLY A 230 11.32 0.53 1.01
C GLY A 230 10.30 0.42 2.14
N CYS A 231 10.08 -0.80 2.63
CA CYS A 231 8.93 -1.13 3.49
C CYS A 231 9.13 -0.92 5.01
N SER A 232 10.26 -0.34 5.42
CA SER A 232 10.59 -0.15 6.83
C SER A 232 9.89 1.07 7.45
N GLY A 233 9.44 0.89 8.69
CA GLY A 233 8.77 1.94 9.47
C GLY A 233 7.34 2.25 9.01
N MET A 234 6.65 1.30 8.36
CA MET A 234 5.28 1.50 7.89
C MET A 234 4.24 1.34 9.02
N PRO A 235 3.14 2.13 9.05
CA PRO A 235 2.78 3.17 8.10
C PRO A 235 3.74 4.37 8.15
N ARG A 236 4.11 4.88 6.98
CA ARG A 236 5.10 5.94 6.85
C ARG A 236 4.51 7.13 6.11
N HIS A 237 4.66 8.31 6.68
CA HIS A 237 4.47 9.57 5.94
C HIS A 237 5.82 9.95 5.34
N PHE A 238 5.97 9.91 4.02
CA PHE A 238 7.26 10.20 3.39
C PHE A 238 7.59 11.69 3.37
N LEU A 239 6.58 12.55 3.54
CA LEU A 239 6.73 13.99 3.53
C LEU A 239 7.00 14.53 4.94
N SER A 240 8.07 15.30 5.11
CA SER A 240 8.35 16.10 6.32
C SER A 240 8.09 17.60 6.09
N GLY A 241 8.04 18.03 4.83
CA GLY A 241 7.64 19.36 4.40
C GLY A 241 7.64 19.49 2.87
N ALA A 242 6.94 20.49 2.35
CA ALA A 242 6.99 20.81 0.91
C ALA A 242 7.18 22.30 0.66
N ASP A 243 7.70 22.66 -0.52
CA ASP A 243 7.94 24.05 -0.94
C ASP A 243 6.69 24.95 -0.79
N ARG A 244 5.51 24.43 -1.15
CA ARG A 244 4.22 25.11 -0.99
C ARG A 244 3.92 25.52 0.46
N TRP A 245 4.45 24.78 1.43
CA TRP A 245 4.34 25.05 2.87
C TRP A 245 5.66 25.49 3.49
N LYS A 246 6.56 26.08 2.70
CA LYS A 246 7.89 26.55 3.15
C LYS A 246 8.68 25.46 3.88
N TYR A 247 8.62 24.23 3.35
CA TYR A 247 9.24 23.02 3.90
C TYR A 247 8.83 22.70 5.34
N LYS A 248 7.57 23.00 5.69
CA LYS A 248 6.93 22.58 6.94
C LYS A 248 5.72 21.69 6.64
N LEU A 249 5.25 20.98 7.65
CA LEU A 249 3.93 20.34 7.61
C LEU A 249 2.84 21.41 7.75
N PRO A 250 1.70 21.26 7.06
CA PRO A 250 0.57 22.17 7.25
C PRO A 250 -0.03 22.07 8.65
N TYR A 251 0.01 20.87 9.27
CA TYR A 251 -0.34 20.59 10.66
C TYR A 251 0.28 19.26 11.12
N ALA A 252 0.36 19.02 12.43
CA ALA A 252 1.15 17.91 13.02
C ALA A 252 0.76 16.51 12.52
N ASN A 253 -0.56 16.28 12.40
CA ASN A 253 -1.15 15.00 12.00
C ASN A 253 -1.35 14.88 10.48
N PHE A 254 -0.77 15.79 9.69
CA PHE A 254 -0.88 15.71 8.23
C PHE A 254 -0.32 14.38 7.71
N PHE A 255 -1.14 13.69 6.92
CA PHE A 255 -0.86 12.37 6.38
C PHE A 255 -1.29 12.24 4.91
N GLY A 256 -1.31 13.38 4.20
CA GLY A 256 -1.59 13.46 2.76
C GLY A 256 -0.34 13.30 1.90
N ALA A 257 -0.41 13.72 0.63
CA ALA A 257 0.68 13.71 -0.34
C ALA A 257 1.27 12.33 -0.66
N VAL A 258 2.22 11.84 0.16
CA VAL A 258 2.93 10.57 -0.08
C VAL A 258 3.00 9.76 1.21
N THR A 259 2.32 8.62 1.22
CA THR A 259 2.27 7.70 2.36
C THR A 259 2.53 6.27 1.93
N GLY A 260 3.02 5.44 2.85
CA GLY A 260 3.26 4.03 2.59
C GLY A 260 2.73 3.13 3.68
N PHE A 261 2.42 1.91 3.27
CA PHE A 261 1.89 0.86 4.13
C PHE A 261 2.39 -0.50 3.65
N THR A 262 2.69 -1.42 4.59
CA THR A 262 2.80 -2.84 4.22
C THR A 262 1.44 -3.41 3.84
N THR A 263 1.44 -4.52 3.11
CA THR A 263 0.21 -5.28 2.80
C THR A 263 -0.61 -5.57 4.07
N SER A 264 0.06 -6.00 5.15
CA SER A 264 -0.58 -6.27 6.44
C SER A 264 -1.21 -5.02 7.06
N ASN A 265 -0.53 -3.87 7.02
CA ASN A 265 -1.07 -2.62 7.57
C ASN A 265 -2.35 -2.19 6.84
N ILE A 266 -2.37 -2.26 5.50
CA ILE A 266 -3.55 -1.91 4.69
C ILE A 266 -4.74 -2.80 5.08
N LEU A 267 -4.53 -4.11 5.17
CA LEU A 267 -5.58 -5.05 5.58
C LEU A 267 -6.08 -4.74 7.00
N LYS A 268 -5.16 -4.45 7.94
CA LYS A 268 -5.49 -4.16 9.34
C LYS A 268 -6.39 -2.94 9.49
N ILE A 269 -6.22 -1.91 8.66
CA ILE A 269 -7.05 -0.69 8.69
C ILE A 269 -8.31 -0.79 7.81
N ASN A 270 -8.59 -1.95 7.22
CA ASN A 270 -9.63 -2.13 6.18
C ASN A 270 -9.42 -1.17 4.98
N GLY A 271 -8.18 -0.91 4.59
CA GLY A 271 -7.80 0.12 3.62
C GLY A 271 -8.38 1.50 3.92
N PHE A 272 -8.68 2.25 2.86
CA PHE A 272 -9.01 3.67 2.92
C PHE A 272 -10.51 3.95 2.72
N PRO A 273 -11.05 5.10 3.15
CA PRO A 273 -12.48 5.38 3.01
C PRO A 273 -12.90 5.56 1.55
N ASN A 274 -13.99 4.92 1.13
CA ASN A 274 -14.51 5.07 -0.23
C ASN A 274 -15.51 6.24 -0.37
N VAL A 275 -15.85 6.91 0.73
CA VAL A 275 -16.91 7.94 0.78
C VAL A 275 -16.46 9.37 0.43
N TYR A 276 -15.15 9.62 0.28
CA TYR A 276 -14.62 10.96 0.01
C TYR A 276 -14.64 11.29 -1.48
N TRP A 277 -15.76 11.82 -1.95
CA TRP A 277 -15.97 12.27 -3.34
C TRP A 277 -15.73 13.77 -3.47
N GLY A 278 -14.48 14.17 -3.72
CA GLY A 278 -14.04 15.57 -3.76
C GLY A 278 -12.75 15.77 -2.98
N TRP A 279 -12.37 17.03 -2.76
CA TRP A 279 -11.13 17.37 -2.06
C TRP A 279 -11.29 17.47 -0.52
N GLY A 280 -10.44 16.73 0.19
CA GLY A 280 -10.08 16.94 1.60
C GLY A 280 -10.75 16.01 2.61
N GLY A 281 -9.97 15.65 3.63
CA GLY A 281 -10.40 14.93 4.84
C GLY A 281 -10.25 13.41 4.75
N GLU A 282 -9.90 12.86 3.58
CA GLU A 282 -9.67 11.42 3.44
C GLU A 282 -8.33 11.01 4.05
N ASP A 283 -7.30 11.84 3.91
CA ASP A 283 -5.98 11.67 4.53
C ASP A 283 -6.03 11.79 6.06
N ASP A 284 -6.83 12.74 6.56
CA ASP A 284 -7.13 12.87 7.99
C ASP A 284 -7.82 11.60 8.54
N GLU A 285 -8.79 11.04 7.81
CA GLU A 285 -9.42 9.78 8.23
C GLU A 285 -8.43 8.61 8.17
N ILE A 286 -7.56 8.53 7.16
CA ILE A 286 -6.54 7.48 7.07
C ILE A 286 -5.63 7.52 8.31
N TRP A 287 -5.19 8.72 8.73
CA TRP A 287 -4.43 8.90 9.96
C TRP A 287 -5.20 8.40 11.19
N GLU A 288 -6.48 8.75 11.31
CA GLU A 288 -7.30 8.32 12.44
C GLU A 288 -7.58 6.81 12.45
N ARG A 289 -7.72 6.16 11.28
CA ARG A 289 -7.79 4.69 11.17
C ARG A 289 -6.51 4.02 11.66
N VAL A 290 -5.35 4.55 11.29
CA VAL A 290 -4.03 4.05 11.72
C VAL A 290 -3.90 4.11 13.24
N LYS A 291 -4.30 5.24 13.85
CA LYS A 291 -4.32 5.42 15.30
C LYS A 291 -5.30 4.47 15.99
N GLU A 292 -6.49 4.31 15.44
CA GLU A 292 -7.54 3.43 16.00
C GLU A 292 -7.06 1.97 16.11
N VAL A 293 -6.22 1.50 15.19
CA VAL A 293 -5.65 0.13 15.23
C VAL A 293 -4.28 0.04 15.92
N GLY A 294 -3.83 1.13 16.56
CA GLY A 294 -2.61 1.19 17.35
C GLY A 294 -1.31 1.03 16.55
N LEU A 295 -1.29 1.43 15.28
CA LEU A 295 -0.07 1.36 14.45
C LEU A 295 0.77 2.65 14.62
N PRO A 296 2.08 2.56 14.88
CA PRO A 296 2.94 3.73 14.96
C PRO A 296 3.22 4.29 13.57
N VAL A 297 3.16 5.62 13.41
CA VAL A 297 3.52 6.29 12.15
C VAL A 297 4.97 6.77 12.21
N SER A 298 5.75 6.44 11.19
CA SER A 298 7.08 7.02 11.00
C SER A 298 7.07 8.18 9.99
N ARG A 299 8.09 9.04 10.09
CA ARG A 299 8.31 10.17 9.18
C ARG A 299 9.82 10.44 9.08
N PRO A 300 10.38 10.73 7.89
CA PRO A 300 11.77 11.16 7.78
C PRO A 300 12.00 12.51 8.46
N LYS A 301 13.23 12.77 8.89
CA LYS A 301 13.61 14.03 9.54
C LYS A 301 14.03 15.06 8.50
N GLY A 302 13.54 16.29 8.67
CA GLY A 302 14.05 17.47 7.97
C GLY A 302 14.20 17.28 6.46
N PRO A 303 15.32 17.72 5.85
CA PRO A 303 15.52 17.72 4.40
C PRO A 303 15.37 16.39 3.69
N HIS A 304 15.60 15.25 4.37
CA HIS A 304 15.40 13.94 3.75
C HIS A 304 13.94 13.71 3.35
N GLY A 305 12.97 14.35 4.00
CA GLY A 305 11.55 14.24 3.66
C GLY A 305 10.99 15.43 2.88
N TYR A 306 11.83 16.30 2.32
CA TYR A 306 11.35 17.47 1.59
C TYR A 306 10.91 17.13 0.17
N TYR A 307 9.83 17.78 -0.26
CA TYR A 307 9.26 17.66 -1.59
C TYR A 307 9.10 19.03 -2.25
N ASP A 308 9.27 19.07 -3.56
CA ASP A 308 8.75 20.15 -4.39
C ASP A 308 7.43 19.71 -5.03
N VAL A 309 6.46 20.63 -5.10
CA VAL A 309 5.19 20.41 -5.78
C VAL A 309 5.22 21.06 -7.16
N ILE A 310 4.90 20.30 -8.21
CA ILE A 310 4.79 20.82 -9.57
C ILE A 310 3.59 21.77 -9.64
N LYS A 311 3.78 23.08 -9.86
CA LYS A 311 2.72 24.11 -9.63
C LYS A 311 1.75 24.35 -10.79
N HIS A 312 2.14 24.03 -12.02
CA HIS A 312 1.32 24.25 -13.20
C HIS A 312 0.23 23.19 -13.34
N HIS A 313 -0.81 23.47 -14.15
CA HIS A 313 -1.90 22.52 -14.46
C HIS A 313 -2.66 21.97 -13.23
N HIS A 314 -2.73 22.76 -12.15
CA HIS A 314 -3.47 22.42 -10.94
C HIS A 314 -4.95 22.80 -11.06
N SER A 315 -5.79 21.79 -11.26
CA SER A 315 -7.22 21.88 -10.99
C SER A 315 -7.56 20.97 -9.81
N SER A 316 -7.84 21.58 -8.65
CA SER A 316 -8.31 20.81 -7.49
C SER A 316 -9.76 20.41 -7.71
N ALA A 317 -10.12 19.20 -7.30
CA ALA A 317 -11.53 18.83 -7.20
C ALA A 317 -12.25 19.79 -6.23
N PRO A 318 -13.56 20.04 -6.40
CA PRO A 318 -14.32 20.82 -5.45
C PRO A 318 -14.16 20.26 -4.03
N ALA A 319 -14.04 21.14 -3.04
CA ALA A 319 -14.00 20.75 -1.65
C ALA A 319 -15.26 19.95 -1.29
N LEU A 320 -15.08 18.80 -0.65
CA LEU A 320 -16.20 18.01 -0.17
C LEU A 320 -16.87 18.72 1.01
N LYS A 321 -18.10 19.19 0.83
CA LYS A 321 -18.84 20.01 1.82
C LYS A 321 -18.92 19.33 3.19
N ASP A 322 -19.23 18.04 3.21
CA ASP A 322 -19.48 17.29 4.46
C ASP A 322 -18.24 16.58 5.00
N ARG A 323 -17.03 16.90 4.52
CA ARG A 323 -15.78 16.23 4.92
C ARG A 323 -15.55 16.21 6.43
N MET A 324 -15.92 17.28 7.13
CA MET A 324 -15.78 17.37 8.59
C MET A 324 -16.76 16.44 9.30
N GLN A 325 -17.97 16.27 8.76
CA GLN A 325 -18.96 15.34 9.31
C GLN A 325 -18.55 13.89 9.05
N LEU A 326 -18.01 13.59 7.86
CA LEU A 326 -17.44 12.28 7.55
C LEU A 326 -16.32 11.93 8.53
N LEU A 327 -15.35 12.84 8.71
CA LEU A 327 -14.22 12.64 9.61
C LEU A 327 -14.68 12.46 11.06
N ARG A 328 -15.58 13.30 11.57
CA ARG A 328 -16.11 13.15 12.94
C ARG A 328 -16.80 11.79 13.18
N ASN A 329 -17.43 11.24 12.15
CA ASN A 329 -18.16 9.98 12.21
C ASN A 329 -17.38 8.79 11.62
N PHE A 330 -16.04 8.85 11.55
CA PHE A 330 -15.25 7.79 10.93
C PHE A 330 -15.26 6.48 11.74
N LYS A 331 -15.19 6.55 13.07
CA LYS A 331 -15.05 5.36 13.96
C LYS A 331 -16.11 4.28 13.74
N PRO A 332 -17.42 4.57 13.70
CA PRO A 332 -18.41 3.55 13.39
C PRO A 332 -18.35 3.08 11.93
N ARG A 333 -17.84 3.91 11.01
CA ARG A 333 -17.82 3.62 9.58
C ARG A 333 -16.62 2.82 9.10
N PHE A 334 -15.42 2.99 9.66
CA PHE A 334 -14.21 2.45 9.02
C PHE A 334 -14.20 0.91 8.93
N ARG A 335 -14.99 0.23 9.78
CA ARG A 335 -15.22 -1.22 9.71
C ARG A 335 -16.15 -1.65 8.57
N LEU A 336 -16.95 -0.74 8.03
CA LEU A 336 -17.95 -0.97 6.98
C LEU A 336 -17.59 -0.30 5.65
N ASP A 337 -16.70 0.69 5.69
CA ASP A 337 -16.25 1.49 4.56
C ASP A 337 -14.74 1.36 4.37
N GLY A 338 -14.32 0.72 3.29
CA GLY A 338 -12.94 0.32 3.08
C GLY A 338 -12.75 -0.70 1.98
N LEU A 339 -11.77 -1.59 2.13
CA LEU A 339 -11.56 -2.70 1.19
C LEU A 339 -12.75 -3.65 1.16
N ASN A 340 -13.39 -3.89 2.31
CA ASN A 340 -14.48 -4.85 2.42
C ASN A 340 -15.76 -4.47 1.69
N ASN A 341 -15.98 -3.18 1.38
CA ASN A 341 -17.10 -2.73 0.58
C ASN A 341 -16.69 -2.15 -0.79
N LEU A 342 -15.40 -2.24 -1.15
CA LEU A 342 -14.88 -1.74 -2.41
C LEU A 342 -15.59 -2.41 -3.59
N ARG A 343 -16.17 -1.60 -4.49
CA ARG A 343 -16.84 -2.08 -5.70
C ARG A 343 -16.58 -1.13 -6.86
N TYR A 344 -16.20 -1.69 -7.99
CA TYR A 344 -15.96 -1.00 -9.24
C TYR A 344 -16.20 -1.95 -10.41
N ARG A 345 -16.41 -1.40 -11.61
CA ARG A 345 -16.52 -2.22 -12.83
C ARG A 345 -15.16 -2.85 -13.16
N LYS A 346 -15.17 -3.88 -14.02
CA LYS A 346 -13.95 -4.55 -14.45
C LYS A 346 -12.96 -3.50 -15.01
N PRO A 347 -11.71 -3.42 -14.49
CA PRO A 347 -10.70 -2.49 -14.97
C PRO A 347 -10.23 -2.82 -16.39
N ARG A 348 -9.73 -1.78 -17.07
CA ARG A 348 -8.92 -1.91 -18.30
C ARG A 348 -7.45 -1.72 -17.93
N PHE A 349 -6.60 -2.62 -18.42
CA PHE A 349 -5.17 -2.61 -18.18
C PHE A 349 -4.43 -2.28 -19.47
N GLU A 350 -3.41 -1.45 -19.36
CA GLU A 350 -2.56 -1.06 -20.47
C GLU A 350 -1.14 -0.83 -19.96
N PHE A 351 -0.18 -1.54 -20.52
CA PHE A 351 1.23 -1.29 -20.28
C PHE A 351 1.68 -0.07 -21.07
N HIS A 352 2.38 0.82 -20.37
CA HIS A 352 3.23 1.84 -20.97
C HIS A 352 4.69 1.57 -20.59
N ALA A 353 5.62 2.25 -21.27
CA ALA A 353 7.05 2.06 -21.03
C ALA A 353 7.48 2.29 -19.58
N LEU A 354 6.91 3.28 -18.88
CA LEU A 354 7.31 3.63 -17.51
C LEU A 354 6.34 3.20 -16.42
N TYR A 355 5.14 2.73 -16.76
CA TYR A 355 4.09 2.43 -15.78
C TYR A 355 2.99 1.55 -16.38
N THR A 356 2.17 0.98 -15.53
CA THR A 356 0.93 0.29 -15.92
C THR A 356 -0.24 1.22 -15.67
N ASN A 357 -1.05 1.49 -16.69
CA ASN A 357 -2.31 2.20 -16.55
C ASN A 357 -3.42 1.21 -16.20
N ILE A 358 -4.17 1.51 -15.15
CA ILE A 358 -5.34 0.77 -14.69
C ILE A 358 -6.52 1.72 -14.68
N SER A 359 -7.29 1.66 -15.76
CA SER A 359 -8.48 2.48 -15.97
C SER A 359 -9.68 1.85 -15.28
N VAL A 360 -10.37 2.62 -14.44
CA VAL A 360 -11.53 2.15 -13.66
C VAL A 360 -12.70 3.12 -13.66
N ASP A 361 -13.89 2.54 -13.71
CA ASP A 361 -15.15 3.23 -13.47
C ASP A 361 -15.64 2.94 -12.04
N ILE A 362 -15.25 3.81 -11.11
CA ILE A 362 -15.65 3.76 -9.69
C ILE A 362 -16.95 4.51 -9.45
N GLN A 363 -17.86 3.97 -8.65
CA GLN A 363 -19.18 4.57 -8.41
C GLN A 363 -19.36 4.93 -6.95
N LYS A 364 -20.19 5.95 -6.66
CA LYS A 364 -20.60 6.25 -5.29
C LYS A 364 -21.28 5.01 -4.71
N LEU A 365 -20.74 4.50 -3.61
CA LEU A 365 -21.29 3.34 -2.93
C LEU A 365 -22.51 3.76 -2.09
N PRO A 366 -23.55 2.91 -1.99
CA PRO A 366 -24.63 3.16 -1.05
C PRO A 366 -24.08 3.27 0.36
N VAL A 367 -24.42 4.35 1.06
CA VAL A 367 -24.08 4.49 2.48
C VAL A 367 -24.86 3.41 3.23
N VAL A 368 -24.15 2.47 3.87
CA VAL A 368 -24.80 1.49 4.74
C VAL A 368 -25.45 2.27 5.88
N PRO A 369 -26.78 2.27 6.03
CA PRO A 369 -27.43 3.02 7.10
C PRO A 369 -26.91 2.54 8.44
N HIS A 370 -26.57 3.49 9.31
CA HIS A 370 -26.27 3.22 10.70
C HIS A 370 -27.53 2.58 11.31
N GLN A 371 -27.53 1.28 11.56
CA GLN A 371 -28.49 0.73 12.51
C GLN A 371 -28.09 1.29 13.88
N SER A 372 -28.77 2.34 14.32
CA SER A 372 -28.70 2.74 15.72
C SER A 372 -29.23 1.57 16.56
N PRO A 373 -28.58 1.18 17.66
CA PRO A 373 -29.19 0.27 18.61
C PRO A 373 -30.32 1.04 19.32
N ARG A 374 -31.51 1.06 18.73
CA ARG A 374 -32.74 1.49 19.39
C ARG A 374 -33.79 0.39 19.28
N SER A 375 -34.02 -0.24 20.42
CA SER A 375 -35.31 -0.78 20.88
C SER A 375 -36.12 -1.55 19.85
N GLN A 376 -35.77 -2.81 19.61
CA GLN A 376 -36.79 -3.83 19.43
C GLN A 376 -36.78 -4.76 20.63
N SER A 377 -37.63 -4.40 21.59
CA SER A 377 -38.01 -5.23 22.71
C SER A 377 -38.61 -6.55 22.22
N THR A 378 -38.02 -7.65 22.68
CA THR A 378 -38.72 -8.80 23.27
C THR A 378 -39.96 -9.33 22.51
N LYS A 379 -39.77 -10.38 21.70
CA LYS A 379 -40.68 -11.54 21.65
C LYS A 379 -40.15 -12.70 20.79
N ASN A 380 -39.29 -12.45 19.79
CA ASN A 380 -38.78 -13.52 18.91
C ASN A 380 -37.51 -14.24 19.39
N ASP A 381 -36.88 -13.78 20.48
CA ASP A 381 -35.59 -14.32 20.94
C ASP A 381 -35.72 -15.55 21.86
N ARG A 382 -36.92 -15.82 22.41
CA ARG A 382 -37.16 -17.03 23.22
C ARG A 382 -37.39 -18.27 22.37
N HIS A 383 -38.01 -18.12 21.19
CA HIS A 383 -38.29 -19.25 20.31
C HIS A 383 -37.02 -19.72 19.58
N SER A 384 -36.20 -18.78 19.08
CA SER A 384 -34.92 -19.11 18.44
C SER A 384 -33.90 -19.74 19.40
N LYS A 385 -33.85 -19.30 20.67
CA LYS A 385 -32.97 -19.92 21.67
C LYS A 385 -33.43 -21.32 22.08
N ALA A 386 -34.74 -21.59 22.16
CA ALA A 386 -35.28 -22.91 22.47
C ALA A 386 -35.02 -23.93 21.34
N VAL A 387 -35.12 -23.50 20.08
CA VAL A 387 -34.86 -24.37 18.91
C VAL A 387 -33.37 -24.71 18.79
N ILE A 388 -32.47 -23.75 19.05
CA ILE A 388 -31.02 -23.98 19.02
C ILE A 388 -30.56 -24.88 20.19
N ALA A 389 -31.15 -24.72 21.38
CA ALA A 389 -30.87 -25.60 22.53
C ALA A 389 -31.30 -27.05 22.25
N SER A 390 -32.50 -27.25 21.70
CA SER A 390 -33.02 -28.56 21.30
C SER A 390 -32.17 -29.24 20.22
N GLN A 391 -31.66 -28.49 19.24
CA GLN A 391 -30.76 -29.01 18.20
C GLN A 391 -29.36 -29.36 18.73
N ASN A 392 -28.85 -28.60 19.70
CA ASN A 392 -27.56 -28.88 20.33
C ASN A 392 -27.62 -30.10 21.26
N GLU A 393 -28.72 -30.32 21.99
CA GLU A 393 -28.93 -31.54 22.78
C GLU A 393 -29.03 -32.79 21.90
N LYS A 394 -29.73 -32.71 20.77
CA LYS A 394 -29.80 -33.82 19.79
C LYS A 394 -28.43 -34.13 19.18
N ARG A 395 -27.61 -33.11 18.90
CA ARG A 395 -26.23 -33.29 18.39
C ARG A 395 -25.29 -33.85 19.46
N ALA A 396 -25.42 -33.44 20.72
CA ALA A 396 -24.66 -33.99 21.83
C ALA A 396 -25.01 -35.46 22.11
N ALA A 397 -26.29 -35.84 21.99
CA ALA A 397 -26.74 -37.23 22.12
C ALA A 397 -26.24 -38.11 20.96
N ALA A 398 -26.21 -37.58 19.72
CA ALA A 398 -25.65 -38.27 18.56
C ALA A 398 -24.14 -38.47 18.67
N ALA A 399 -23.40 -37.46 19.17
CA ALA A 399 -21.97 -37.55 19.42
C ALA A 399 -21.64 -38.59 20.52
N LYS A 400 -22.44 -38.67 21.59
CA LYS A 400 -22.29 -39.70 22.64
C LYS A 400 -22.57 -41.12 22.12
N ARG A 401 -23.52 -41.31 21.20
CA ARG A 401 -23.75 -42.61 20.54
C ARG A 401 -22.63 -43.00 19.59
N ALA A 402 -22.03 -42.04 18.88
CA ALA A 402 -20.90 -42.29 17.99
C ALA A 402 -19.62 -42.69 18.75
N LEU A 403 -19.41 -42.15 19.97
CA LEU A 403 -18.30 -42.55 20.84
C LEU A 403 -18.50 -43.91 21.54
N ALA A 404 -19.73 -44.42 21.65
CA ALA A 404 -20.01 -45.72 22.27
C ALA A 404 -19.81 -46.93 21.33
N ASN A 405 -19.78 -46.70 20.00
CA ASN A 405 -19.72 -47.76 18.99
C ASN A 405 -18.33 -47.94 18.34
N GLY A 406 -17.28 -47.26 18.82
CA GLY A 406 -15.92 -47.36 18.28
C GLY A 406 -14.96 -48.07 19.22
N HIS A 407 -14.57 -49.31 18.90
CA HIS A 407 -13.50 -50.04 19.58
C HIS A 407 -12.09 -49.57 19.13
N VAL A 408 -11.32 -48.96 20.06
CA VAL A 408 -9.85 -49.00 20.33
C VAL A 408 -8.85 -48.73 19.16
N LYS A 409 -7.80 -47.89 19.22
CA LYS A 409 -6.68 -47.78 20.19
C LYS A 409 -5.89 -46.46 20.10
N THR A 410 -5.51 -45.94 21.30
CA THR A 410 -4.28 -45.22 21.71
C THR A 410 -3.94 -43.89 21.01
N LYS A 411 -3.34 -42.86 21.62
CA LYS A 411 -2.55 -42.69 22.86
C LYS A 411 -2.51 -41.15 23.06
N LEU A 412 -2.78 -40.62 24.25
CA LEU A 412 -2.02 -39.47 24.75
C LEU A 412 -2.23 -39.34 26.26
N ALA A 413 -1.11 -39.23 26.95
CA ALA A 413 -1.01 -39.15 28.39
C ALA A 413 -1.63 -37.84 28.91
N SER A 414 -2.20 -38.01 30.10
CA SER A 414 -2.72 -37.03 31.02
C SER A 414 -1.70 -35.97 31.43
N ASP A 415 -2.14 -34.71 31.49
CA ASP A 415 -1.78 -33.80 32.57
C ASP A 415 -3.00 -32.93 32.90
N VAL A 416 -3.74 -33.33 33.93
CA VAL A 416 -4.69 -32.48 34.64
C VAL A 416 -4.47 -32.69 36.13
N ASN A 417 -3.79 -31.69 36.70
CA ASN A 417 -4.18 -30.96 37.90
C ASN A 417 -3.96 -31.64 39.26
N THR A 418 -3.25 -30.94 40.15
CA THR A 418 -3.87 -30.49 41.41
C THR A 418 -3.02 -29.43 42.12
N ASN A 419 -3.72 -28.36 42.50
CA ASN A 419 -3.41 -27.36 43.52
C ASN A 419 -2.44 -27.79 44.63
N LYS A 420 -1.50 -26.89 44.97
CA LYS A 420 -1.19 -26.56 46.36
C LYS A 420 -0.66 -25.13 46.49
N ARG A 421 -1.30 -24.37 47.38
CA ARG A 421 -0.82 -23.11 47.96
C ARG A 421 0.50 -23.37 48.66
N ASP A 422 1.47 -22.44 48.57
CA ASP A 422 2.26 -22.01 49.73
C ASP A 422 3.11 -20.75 49.45
N LYS A 423 2.90 -19.77 50.34
CA LYS A 423 3.81 -18.80 50.96
C LYS A 423 4.88 -18.04 50.16
N LYS A 424 4.79 -16.70 50.32
CA LYS A 424 5.81 -15.64 50.18
C LYS A 424 7.20 -16.06 50.71
N PRO A 425 8.26 -15.39 50.24
CA PRO A 425 8.96 -14.53 51.20
C PRO A 425 9.23 -13.12 50.66
N GLU A 426 9.17 -12.18 51.60
CA GLU A 426 9.67 -10.81 51.50
C GLU A 426 11.20 -10.79 51.48
N VAL A 427 11.77 -9.88 50.70
CA VAL A 427 13.09 -9.31 50.99
C VAL A 427 12.95 -7.79 50.99
N ASN A 428 13.51 -7.22 52.04
CA ASN A 428 13.30 -5.88 52.56
C ASN A 428 14.68 -5.20 52.57
N ILE A 429 14.90 -4.11 51.83
CA ILE A 429 16.06 -3.21 52.04
C ILE A 429 15.62 -1.75 51.87
N LYS A 430 16.08 -0.93 52.84
CA LYS A 430 15.67 0.42 53.26
C LYS A 430 16.23 1.59 52.42
N PRO A 431 15.72 2.84 52.62
CA PRO A 431 16.10 4.05 51.90
C PRO A 431 17.09 4.99 52.64
N GLY A 432 17.81 5.82 51.88
CA GLY A 432 18.74 6.91 52.29
C GLY A 432 19.93 6.94 51.32
N ASP A 433 20.36 8.03 50.68
CA ASP A 433 20.59 9.38 51.21
C ASP A 433 20.44 10.51 50.15
N ARG A 434 20.21 11.71 50.67
CA ARG A 434 20.17 13.01 49.99
C ARG A 434 21.57 13.46 49.55
N GLN A 435 21.65 14.20 48.45
CA GLN A 435 22.42 15.46 48.39
C GLN A 435 21.96 16.36 47.22
N ARG A 436 21.71 17.63 47.56
CA ARG A 436 21.54 18.82 46.68
C ARG A 436 22.93 19.39 46.33
N PRO A 437 23.06 20.23 45.27
CA PRO A 437 22.86 21.70 45.36
C PRO A 437 22.00 22.25 44.18
N ASP A 438 21.00 23.10 44.38
CA ASP A 438 21.03 24.59 44.48
C ASP A 438 21.98 25.24 43.43
N GLY A 439 21.60 26.18 42.55
CA GLY A 439 20.36 26.88 42.25
C GLY A 439 20.59 28.00 41.20
N ALA A 440 19.50 28.68 40.81
CA ALA A 440 19.40 29.99 40.10
C ALA A 440 19.73 30.01 38.59
N LYS A 441 18.99 30.65 37.67
CA LYS A 441 17.93 31.69 37.77
C LYS A 441 17.25 31.88 36.38
N GLN A 442 15.92 31.99 36.41
CA GLN A 442 15.02 32.91 35.66
C GLN A 442 15.34 33.30 34.20
N ALA A 443 14.36 33.06 33.31
CA ALA A 443 13.54 34.13 32.73
C ALA A 443 12.22 33.55 32.20
N ASN A 444 11.11 34.15 32.63
CA ASN A 444 9.74 33.76 32.37
C ASN A 444 9.04 35.02 31.85
N GLU A 445 8.67 35.03 30.56
CA GLU A 445 7.65 35.89 29.96
C GLU A 445 6.98 34.97 28.92
N GLY A 446 5.75 34.49 29.08
CA GLY A 446 4.54 35.23 29.39
C GLY A 446 3.83 35.49 28.05
N LEU A 447 2.78 34.72 27.74
CA LEU A 447 1.60 35.18 27.00
C LEU A 447 0.50 34.12 27.00
N ARG A 448 -0.71 34.63 27.17
CA ARG A 448 -1.92 33.97 27.65
C ARG A 448 -2.63 33.13 26.60
N GLU A 449 -3.37 32.15 27.09
CA GLU A 449 -4.43 31.44 26.39
C GLU A 449 -5.48 32.40 25.82
N GLY A 450 -5.90 32.15 24.57
CA GLY A 450 -7.00 32.82 23.90
C GLY A 450 -7.69 31.86 22.92
N ASP A 451 -9.00 31.74 23.08
CA ASP A 451 -9.96 30.91 22.34
C ASP A 451 -9.78 30.84 20.81
N PRO A 452 -9.98 29.67 20.15
CA PRO A 452 -10.07 29.60 18.71
C PRO A 452 -11.53 29.71 18.25
N LYS A 453 -12.03 30.94 18.14
CA LYS A 453 -13.11 31.27 17.21
C LYS A 453 -12.61 32.34 16.25
N ARG A 454 -12.81 32.08 14.95
CA ARG A 454 -12.78 33.03 13.82
C ARG A 454 -11.43 33.18 13.09
N ALA A 455 -11.20 32.33 12.09
CA ALA A 455 -10.37 32.65 10.92
C ALA A 455 -10.87 31.85 9.70
N LEU A 456 -12.04 32.23 9.20
CA LEU A 456 -12.54 31.89 7.86
C LEU A 456 -13.07 33.19 7.26
N ASN A 457 -12.71 33.45 6.00
CA ASN A 457 -13.10 34.54 5.10
C ASN A 457 -12.19 35.77 5.02
N ALA A 458 -11.35 35.77 3.98
CA ALA A 458 -11.15 36.84 2.98
C ALA A 458 -10.12 36.27 1.97
N SER A 459 -10.26 36.31 0.65
CA SER A 459 -10.83 37.35 -0.20
C SER A 459 -11.12 36.76 -1.57
N MET A 460 -12.28 37.05 -2.15
CA MET A 460 -12.58 36.87 -3.56
C MET A 460 -13.30 38.14 -4.04
N VAL A 461 -12.94 38.55 -5.26
CA VAL A 461 -13.60 39.52 -6.16
C VAL A 461 -13.25 41.01 -6.00
N LYS A 462 -12.55 41.54 -7.03
CA LYS A 462 -13.08 42.63 -7.87
C LYS A 462 -12.59 42.46 -9.32
N THR A 463 -13.54 42.55 -10.23
CA THR A 463 -13.44 42.66 -11.68
C THR A 463 -12.96 44.05 -12.09
N ASP A 464 -12.25 44.16 -13.21
CA ASP A 464 -12.71 44.82 -14.46
C ASP A 464 -11.56 45.42 -15.32
N GLN A 465 -11.84 45.41 -16.62
CA GLN A 465 -11.28 46.22 -17.72
C GLN A 465 -10.11 45.67 -18.58
N VAL A 466 -10.55 45.16 -19.74
CA VAL A 466 -9.90 45.11 -21.05
C VAL A 466 -9.58 46.53 -21.55
N PRO A 467 -8.51 46.70 -22.36
CA PRO A 467 -8.56 47.65 -23.45
C PRO A 467 -8.29 47.01 -24.83
N ALA A 468 -9.03 47.54 -25.80
CA ALA A 468 -9.03 47.18 -27.20
C ALA A 468 -7.74 47.60 -27.94
N LYS A 469 -7.44 46.88 -29.02
CA LYS A 469 -6.51 47.27 -30.09
C LYS A 469 -6.99 48.54 -30.81
N PRO A 470 -6.08 49.34 -31.39
CA PRO A 470 -6.35 50.09 -32.60
C PRO A 470 -5.84 49.34 -33.84
N GLN A 471 -6.64 49.38 -34.90
CA GLN A 471 -6.19 49.22 -36.28
C GLN A 471 -5.69 50.59 -36.78
N SER A 472 -4.46 50.61 -37.28
CA SER A 472 -3.98 51.35 -38.47
C SER A 472 -2.51 50.99 -38.68
#